data_AF-A0A4Y2SUT4-F1
#
_entry.id   AF-A0A4Y2SUT4-F1
#
_cell.length_a   1.000
_cell.length_b   1.000
_cell.length_c   1.000
_cell.angle_alpha   90.00
_cell.angle_beta   90.00
_cell.angle_gamma   90.00
#
_symmetry.space_group_name_H-M   'P 1'
#
loop_
_entity.id
_entity.type
_entity.pdbx_description
1 polymer ?
#
loop_
_entity_poly.entity_id
_entity_poly.type
_entity_poly.pdbx_seq_one_letter_code
_entity_poly.pdbx_strand_id
1 'polypeptide(L)'
;MYRIILVHPSQRQLQRILWKDSYNGPIKTYELATVTYGTANAPFLAMRTLKQLAIDERKRYPAAAAVLESDLYMNDVLSGSDDLETAKNLQRELIDILSSGTMSLHKWCGNTAELVINGESYPFSNPEETKTLGVVWKSKNGLFLLQSCE
;
A
#
# COMPACT_ATOMS: atom_id res chain seq x y z
N MET A 1 0.90 5.38 0.11
CA MET A 1 0.12 5.20 1.36
C MET A 1 0.21 6.39 2.32
N TYR A 2 1.34 6.71 2.98
CA TYR A 2 1.33 7.72 4.07
C TYR A 2 0.97 9.15 3.65
N ARG A 3 1.54 9.63 2.53
CA ARG A 3 1.46 11.04 2.10
C ARG A 3 0.08 11.51 1.62
N ILE A 4 -0.91 10.63 1.54
CA ILE A 4 -2.29 10.99 1.19
C ILE A 4 -3.18 11.14 2.44
N ILE A 5 -2.67 10.75 3.62
CA ILE A 5 -3.40 10.81 4.88
C ILE A 5 -3.10 12.16 5.54
N LEU A 6 -4.10 13.03 5.63
CA LEU A 6 -3.96 14.34 6.23
C LEU A 6 -3.85 14.26 7.75
N VAL A 7 -2.91 15.02 8.30
CA VAL A 7 -2.80 15.29 9.73
C VAL A 7 -3.71 16.46 10.07
N HIS A 8 -4.47 16.30 11.15
CA HIS A 8 -5.36 17.33 11.66
C HIS A 8 -4.58 18.65 11.85
N PRO A 9 -5.10 19.82 11.41
CA PRO A 9 -4.36 21.09 11.45
C PRO A 9 -3.74 21.42 12.81
N SER A 10 -4.43 21.13 13.92
CA SER A 10 -3.91 21.38 15.28
C SER A 10 -2.68 20.54 15.66
N GLN A 11 -2.42 19.43 14.96
CA GLN A 11 -1.32 18.50 15.23
C GLN A 11 -0.11 18.74 14.29
N ARG A 12 -0.27 19.53 13.22
CA ARG A 12 0.79 19.75 12.21
C ARG A 12 2.02 20.45 12.77
N GLN A 13 1.83 21.30 13.77
CA GLN A 13 2.94 21.95 14.48
C GLN A 13 3.90 20.96 15.17
N LEU A 14 3.46 19.73 15.45
CA LEU A 14 4.30 18.67 16.01
C LEU A 14 5.18 17.98 14.94
N GLN A 15 4.95 18.27 13.66
CA GLN A 15 5.68 17.73 12.51
C GLN A 15 6.46 18.82 11.78
N ARG A 16 7.06 19.75 12.53
CA ARG A 16 7.86 20.84 11.96
C ARG A 16 9.21 20.35 11.47
N ILE A 17 9.60 20.85 10.31
CA ILE A 17 10.97 20.68 9.78
C ILE A 17 11.59 22.05 9.55
N LEU A 18 12.91 22.11 9.69
CA LEU A 18 13.72 23.26 9.34
C LEU A 18 14.38 23.00 8.00
N TRP A 19 14.40 24.01 7.14
CA TRP A 19 15.01 23.92 5.82
C TRP A 19 15.85 25.17 5.52
N LYS A 20 16.96 24.97 4.82
CA LYS A 20 17.88 26.05 4.44
C LYS A 20 18.31 25.83 3.00
N ASP A 21 18.02 26.80 2.13
CA ASP A 21 18.36 26.69 0.69
C ASP A 21 19.86 26.88 0.42
N SER A 22 20.59 27.53 1.34
CA SER A 22 22.04 27.75 1.24
C SER A 22 22.68 27.90 2.62
N TYR A 23 23.99 27.67 2.73
CA TYR A 23 24.72 27.73 4.00
C TYR A 23 24.55 29.07 4.73
N ASN A 24 24.42 30.19 4.01
CA ASN A 24 24.23 31.53 4.58
C ASN A 24 22.78 32.03 4.48
N GLY A 25 21.85 31.26 3.92
CA GLY A 25 20.46 31.66 3.78
C GLY A 25 19.68 31.68 5.10
N PRO A 26 18.49 32.31 5.15
CA PRO A 26 17.61 32.22 6.32
C PRO A 26 17.07 30.79 6.50
N ILE A 27 16.82 30.40 7.75
CA ILE A 27 16.15 29.13 8.08
C ILE A 27 14.65 29.31 7.86
N LYS A 28 14.05 28.41 7.08
CA LYS A 28 12.61 28.31 6.88
C LYS A 28 12.05 27.19 7.77
N THR A 29 10.86 27.42 8.32
CA THR A 29 10.13 26.40 9.07
C THR A 29 8.92 25.96 8.26
N TYR A 30 8.76 24.65 8.10
CA TYR A 30 7.61 24.04 7.41
C TYR A 30 6.87 23.10 8.36
N GLU A 31 5.56 23.02 8.20
CA GLU A 31 4.71 22.05 8.89
C GLU A 31 4.22 21.01 7.89
N LEU A 32 4.54 19.74 8.14
CA LEU A 32 4.07 18.66 7.28
C LEU A 32 2.55 18.45 7.48
N ALA A 33 1.81 18.42 6.37
CA ALA A 33 0.36 18.31 6.39
C ALA A 33 -0.15 16.86 6.39
N THR A 34 0.71 15.89 6.13
CA THR A 34 0.35 14.49 5.94
C THR A 34 1.20 13.59 6.81
N VAL A 35 0.70 12.37 7.07
CA VAL A 35 1.47 11.35 7.80
C VAL A 35 2.80 11.14 7.08
N THR A 36 3.90 11.28 7.81
CA THR A 36 5.26 11.16 7.27
C THR A 36 5.96 9.92 7.80
N TYR A 37 6.87 9.38 6.98
CA TYR A 37 7.74 8.27 7.37
C TYR A 37 8.72 8.69 8.48
N GLY A 38 9.23 7.71 9.23
CA GLY A 38 10.20 7.94 10.30
C GLY A 38 9.58 8.31 11.64
N THR A 39 8.26 8.51 11.72
CA THR A 39 7.54 8.62 12.99
C THR A 39 7.08 7.25 13.46
N ALA A 40 7.22 6.96 14.76
CA ALA A 40 6.88 5.64 15.32
C ALA A 40 5.40 5.26 15.12
N ASN A 41 4.51 6.25 15.01
CA ASN A 41 3.07 6.05 14.84
C ASN A 41 2.62 6.02 13.36
N ALA A 42 3.47 6.37 12.38
CA ALA A 42 3.08 6.40 10.97
C ALA A 42 2.46 5.07 10.48
N PRO A 43 3.07 3.89 10.77
CA PRO A 43 2.52 2.59 10.39
C PRO A 43 1.10 2.38 10.91
N PHE A 44 0.91 2.63 12.20
CA PHE A 44 -0.39 2.47 12.86
C PHE A 44 -1.45 3.38 12.26
N LEU A 45 -1.12 4.67 12.05
CA LEU A 45 -2.06 5.64 11.48
C LEU A 45 -2.47 5.23 10.07
N ALA A 46 -1.55 4.78 9.23
CA ALA A 46 -1.87 4.35 7.89
C ALA A 46 -2.75 3.10 7.86
N MET A 47 -2.40 2.08 8.65
CA MET A 47 -3.18 0.86 8.76
C MET A 47 -4.59 1.14 9.33
N ARG A 48 -4.70 2.02 10.33
CA ARG A 48 -6.00 2.39 10.93
C ARG A 48 -6.89 3.13 9.95
N THR A 49 -6.34 3.98 9.08
CA THR A 49 -7.07 4.66 8.00
C THR A 49 -7.63 3.64 7.00
N LEU A 50 -6.82 2.68 6.56
CA LEU A 50 -7.29 1.62 5.65
C LEU A 50 -8.37 0.74 6.29
N LYS A 51 -8.24 0.41 7.58
CA LYS A 51 -9.31 -0.28 8.32
C LYS A 51 -10.58 0.56 8.43
N GLN A 52 -10.47 1.87 8.60
CA GLN A 52 -11.66 2.73 8.63
C GLN A 52 -12.36 2.74 7.27
N LEU A 53 -11.57 2.87 6.19
CA LEU A 53 -12.09 2.80 4.83
C LEU A 53 -12.83 1.48 4.55
N ALA A 54 -12.26 0.36 5.01
CA ALA A 54 -12.90 -0.94 4.92
C ALA A 54 -14.26 -0.98 5.64
N ILE A 55 -14.34 -0.41 6.85
CA ILE A 55 -15.59 -0.34 7.63
C ILE A 55 -16.64 0.52 6.91
N ASP A 56 -16.23 1.71 6.45
CA ASP A 56 -17.13 2.70 5.86
C ASP A 56 -17.72 2.21 4.53
N GLU A 57 -16.90 1.53 3.71
CA GLU A 57 -17.27 1.08 2.37
C GLU A 57 -17.67 -0.40 2.29
N ARG A 58 -17.67 -1.15 3.42
CA ARG A 58 -17.98 -2.59 3.48
C ARG A 58 -19.28 -2.96 2.77
N LYS A 59 -20.31 -2.12 2.87
CA LYS A 59 -21.61 -2.39 2.24
C LYS A 59 -21.54 -2.41 0.71
N ARG A 60 -20.62 -1.63 0.12
CA ARG A 60 -20.45 -1.50 -1.32
C ARG A 60 -19.43 -2.50 -1.86
N TYR A 61 -18.38 -2.78 -1.10
CA TYR A 61 -17.24 -3.63 -1.51
C TYR A 61 -16.91 -4.66 -0.41
N PRO A 62 -17.79 -5.65 -0.16
CA PRO A 62 -17.65 -6.55 0.98
C PRO A 62 -16.42 -7.45 0.88
N ALA A 63 -16.03 -7.91 -0.31
CA ALA A 63 -14.89 -8.79 -0.49
C ALA A 63 -13.58 -8.02 -0.31
N ALA A 64 -13.47 -6.83 -0.91
CA ALA A 64 -12.30 -5.98 -0.73
C ALA A 64 -12.16 -5.46 0.71
N ALA A 65 -13.26 -5.15 1.39
CA ALA A 65 -13.23 -4.75 2.80
C ALA A 65 -12.68 -5.86 3.71
N ALA A 66 -13.01 -7.13 3.45
CA ALA A 66 -12.44 -8.25 4.17
C ALA A 66 -10.91 -8.34 3.96
N VAL A 67 -10.45 -8.23 2.71
CA VAL A 67 -9.02 -8.23 2.36
C VAL A 67 -8.26 -7.06 3.02
N LEU A 68 -8.83 -5.85 3.05
CA LEU A 68 -8.19 -4.72 3.73
C LEU A 68 -8.06 -4.92 5.26
N GLU A 69 -8.87 -5.81 5.85
CA GLU A 69 -8.81 -6.12 7.28
C GLU A 69 -7.86 -7.26 7.63
N SER A 70 -7.76 -8.29 6.77
CA SER A 70 -7.01 -9.52 7.07
C SER A 70 -5.72 -9.70 6.26
N ASP A 71 -5.66 -9.18 5.04
CA ASP A 71 -4.68 -9.59 4.02
C ASP A 71 -3.74 -8.44 3.60
N LEU A 72 -3.83 -7.32 4.32
CA LEU A 72 -3.01 -6.13 4.12
C LEU A 72 -1.90 -6.10 5.17
N TYR A 73 -0.65 -6.11 4.72
CA TYR A 73 0.51 -5.82 5.55
C TYR A 73 1.21 -4.56 5.07
N MET A 74 1.06 -3.48 5.84
CA MET A 74 1.66 -2.19 5.53
C MET A 74 1.26 -1.69 4.14
N ASN A 75 2.15 -1.78 3.14
CA ASN A 75 1.90 -1.33 1.77
C ASN A 75 1.54 -2.47 0.80
N ASP A 76 1.61 -3.72 1.25
CA ASP A 76 1.43 -4.90 0.40
C ASP A 76 0.09 -5.57 0.72
N VAL A 77 -0.67 -5.91 -0.33
CA VAL A 77 -1.87 -6.74 -0.25
C VAL A 77 -1.52 -8.11 -0.82
N LEU A 78 -1.77 -9.16 -0.04
CA LEU A 78 -1.57 -10.54 -0.47
C LEU A 78 -2.86 -11.33 -0.31
N SER A 79 -3.63 -11.45 -1.40
CA SER A 79 -4.91 -12.14 -1.41
C SER A 79 -5.05 -12.98 -2.68
N GLY A 80 -5.98 -13.93 -2.65
CA GLY A 80 -6.31 -14.77 -3.80
C GLY A 80 -7.71 -15.37 -3.68
N SER A 81 -8.10 -16.15 -4.69
CA SER A 81 -9.34 -16.93 -4.71
C SER A 81 -9.13 -18.22 -5.51
N ASP A 82 -10.05 -19.17 -5.35
CA ASP A 82 -9.98 -20.48 -5.99
C ASP A 82 -10.33 -20.44 -7.49
N ASP A 83 -11.05 -19.41 -7.94
CA ASP A 83 -11.42 -19.22 -9.33
C ASP A 83 -11.01 -17.83 -9.86
N LEU A 84 -10.72 -17.77 -11.16
CA LEU A 84 -10.22 -16.58 -11.84
C LEU A 84 -11.24 -15.43 -11.87
N GLU A 85 -12.52 -15.75 -11.99
CA GLU A 85 -13.57 -14.74 -12.11
C GLU A 85 -13.80 -14.03 -10.77
N THR A 86 -13.81 -14.77 -9.66
CA THR A 86 -13.79 -14.22 -8.31
C THR A 86 -12.53 -13.41 -8.05
N ALA A 87 -11.36 -13.84 -8.54
CA ALA A 87 -10.11 -13.09 -8.38
C ALA A 87 -10.18 -11.74 -9.08
N LYS A 88 -10.72 -11.70 -10.31
CA LYS A 88 -10.94 -10.47 -11.08
C LYS A 88 -11.95 -9.55 -10.41
N ASN A 89 -13.05 -10.12 -9.91
CA ASN A 89 -14.06 -9.34 -9.19
C ASN A 89 -13.49 -8.72 -7.91
N LEU A 90 -12.71 -9.49 -7.15
CA LEU A 90 -11.99 -8.99 -5.97
C LEU A 90 -11.00 -7.89 -6.33
N GLN A 91 -10.20 -8.08 -7.39
CA GLN A 91 -9.27 -7.07 -7.88
C GLN A 91 -9.99 -5.76 -8.23
N ARG A 92 -11.14 -5.82 -8.91
CA ARG A 92 -11.95 -4.65 -9.22
C ARG A 92 -12.48 -3.98 -7.95
N GLU A 93 -13.05 -4.73 -7.01
CA GLU A 93 -13.52 -4.16 -5.74
C GLU A 93 -12.38 -3.49 -4.96
N LEU A 94 -11.17 -4.07 -4.97
CA LEU A 94 -9.98 -3.48 -4.32
C LEU A 94 -9.58 -2.15 -4.97
N ILE A 95 -9.63 -2.06 -6.29
CA ILE A 95 -9.36 -0.82 -7.02
C ILE A 95 -10.40 0.23 -6.64
N ASP A 96 -11.68 -0.13 -6.62
CA ASP A 96 -12.77 0.81 -6.38
C ASP A 96 -12.79 1.31 -4.93
N ILE A 97 -12.65 0.42 -3.94
CA ILE A 97 -12.65 0.82 -2.53
C ILE A 97 -11.46 1.73 -2.22
N LEU A 98 -10.27 1.43 -2.74
CA LEU A 98 -9.09 2.26 -2.49
C LEU A 98 -9.19 3.60 -3.22
N SER A 99 -9.76 3.62 -4.44
CA SER A 99 -10.00 4.85 -5.19
C SER A 99 -10.94 5.80 -4.44
N SER A 100 -11.94 5.26 -3.72
CA SER A 100 -12.80 6.08 -2.85
C SER A 100 -12.03 6.80 -1.73
N GLY A 101 -10.92 6.20 -1.27
CA GLY A 101 -9.98 6.77 -0.31
C GLY A 101 -8.82 7.58 -0.94
N THR A 102 -8.87 7.87 -2.25
CA THR A 102 -7.76 8.50 -3.01
C THR A 102 -6.45 7.69 -2.92
N MET A 103 -6.56 6.37 -2.83
CA MET A 103 -5.43 5.43 -2.82
C MET A 103 -5.47 4.56 -4.07
N SER A 104 -4.29 4.11 -4.50
CA SER A 104 -4.13 3.21 -5.65
C SER A 104 -3.16 2.08 -5.33
N LEU A 105 -3.48 0.87 -5.79
CA LEU A 105 -2.55 -0.24 -5.81
C LEU A 105 -1.68 -0.16 -7.06
N HIS A 106 -0.43 -0.54 -6.90
CA HIS A 106 0.55 -0.61 -7.98
C HIS A 106 1.23 -1.98 -7.93
N LYS A 107 1.91 -2.35 -9.02
CA LYS A 107 2.67 -3.62 -9.12
C LYS A 107 1.79 -4.84 -8.92
N TRP A 108 0.72 -4.95 -9.72
CA TRP A 108 -0.13 -6.12 -9.72
C TRP A 108 0.66 -7.35 -10.18
N CYS A 109 0.67 -8.39 -9.35
CA CYS A 109 1.33 -9.65 -9.63
C CYS A 109 0.31 -10.78 -9.44
N GLY A 110 0.30 -11.76 -10.35
CA GLY A 110 -0.66 -12.85 -10.35
C GLY A 110 -0.09 -14.11 -10.98
N ASN A 111 -0.70 -15.26 -10.66
CA ASN A 111 -0.38 -16.56 -11.29
C ASN A 111 -0.85 -16.67 -12.73
N THR A 112 -1.81 -15.82 -13.13
CA THR A 112 -2.37 -15.74 -14.48
C THR A 112 -2.13 -14.36 -15.05
N ALA A 113 -1.85 -14.29 -16.36
CA ALA A 113 -1.59 -13.03 -17.05
C ALA A 113 -2.79 -12.07 -17.00
N GLU A 114 -4.01 -12.61 -16.85
CA GLU A 114 -5.25 -11.84 -16.79
C GLU A 114 -5.42 -11.01 -15.51
N LEU A 115 -4.65 -11.33 -14.46
CA LEU A 115 -4.67 -10.58 -13.19
C LEU A 115 -3.57 -9.51 -13.11
N VAL A 116 -2.67 -9.44 -14.10
CA VAL A 116 -1.57 -8.48 -14.14
C VAL A 116 -2.03 -7.23 -14.90
N ILE A 117 -2.57 -6.24 -14.17
CA ILE A 117 -2.97 -4.95 -14.75
C ILE A 117 -1.73 -4.09 -14.96
N ASN A 118 -1.53 -3.64 -16.20
CA ASN A 118 -0.41 -2.82 -16.67
C ASN A 118 0.95 -3.46 -16.36
N GLY A 119 1.47 -4.25 -17.30
CA GLY A 119 2.78 -4.89 -17.26
C GLY A 119 3.96 -3.91 -17.26
N GLU A 120 4.00 -2.99 -16.30
CA GLU A 120 5.17 -2.16 -16.04
C GLU A 120 6.27 -3.07 -15.52
N SER A 121 7.17 -3.43 -16.44
CA SER A 121 8.48 -3.99 -16.12
C SER A 121 9.23 -2.95 -15.28
N TYR A 122 9.32 -3.19 -13.97
CA TYR A 122 10.20 -2.41 -13.12
C TYR A 122 11.64 -2.89 -13.36
N PRO A 123 12.59 -1.99 -13.69
CA PRO A 123 13.93 -2.36 -14.18
C PRO A 123 14.82 -3.13 -13.17
N PHE A 124 14.33 -3.36 -11.96
CA PHE A 124 15.02 -4.07 -10.88
C PHE A 124 14.26 -5.31 -10.38
N SER A 125 13.24 -5.77 -11.10
CA SER A 125 12.38 -6.89 -10.70
C SER A 125 12.56 -8.04 -11.66
N ASN A 126 12.94 -9.21 -11.14
CA ASN A 126 12.91 -10.44 -11.93
C ASN A 126 11.42 -10.76 -12.19
N PRO A 127 10.94 -10.77 -13.45
CA PRO A 127 9.51 -10.91 -13.75
C PRO A 127 8.89 -12.24 -13.27
N GLU A 128 9.73 -13.22 -12.89
CA GLU A 128 9.30 -14.51 -12.37
C GLU A 128 9.30 -14.59 -10.83
N GLU A 129 9.87 -13.60 -10.14
CA GLU A 129 10.08 -13.61 -8.69
C GLU A 129 9.70 -12.26 -8.07
N THR A 130 8.60 -12.24 -7.32
CA THR A 130 8.16 -11.06 -6.56
C THR A 130 8.57 -11.23 -5.10
N LYS A 131 9.37 -10.32 -4.56
CA LYS A 131 9.68 -10.31 -3.13
C LYS A 131 8.59 -9.57 -2.36
N THR A 132 8.06 -10.21 -1.34
CA THR A 132 7.06 -9.63 -0.43
C THR A 132 7.29 -10.15 0.98
N LEU A 133 7.30 -9.27 1.97
CA LEU A 133 7.48 -9.63 3.39
C LEU A 133 8.75 -10.46 3.71
N GLY A 134 9.82 -10.32 2.92
CA GLY A 134 11.04 -11.13 3.07
C GLY A 134 10.96 -12.53 2.44
N VAL A 135 9.86 -12.84 1.75
CA VAL A 135 9.61 -14.11 1.06
C VAL A 135 9.66 -13.86 -0.46
N VAL A 136 10.22 -14.81 -1.22
CA VAL A 136 10.19 -14.78 -2.68
C VAL A 136 8.94 -15.54 -3.15
N TRP A 137 8.03 -14.85 -3.82
CA TRP A 137 6.87 -15.45 -4.45
C TRP A 137 7.13 -15.69 -5.95
N LYS A 138 7.07 -16.96 -6.35
CA LYS A 138 7.09 -17.39 -7.76
C LYS A 138 5.66 -17.49 -8.27
N SER A 139 5.19 -16.37 -8.83
CA SER A 139 3.79 -16.16 -9.21
C SER A 139 3.26 -17.24 -10.16
N LYS A 140 4.01 -17.60 -11.21
CA LYS A 140 3.61 -18.60 -12.23
C LYS A 140 3.26 -19.98 -11.65
N ASN A 141 3.90 -20.38 -10.55
CA ASN A 141 3.74 -21.70 -9.97
C ASN A 141 2.98 -21.68 -8.63
N GLY A 142 2.54 -20.49 -8.18
CA GLY A 142 1.89 -20.33 -6.88
C GLY A 142 2.79 -20.67 -5.68
N LEU A 143 4.12 -20.64 -5.85
CA LEU A 143 5.08 -21.09 -4.84
C LEU A 143 5.65 -19.91 -4.05
N PHE A 144 5.60 -19.99 -2.71
CA PHE A 144 6.34 -19.10 -1.82
C PHE A 144 7.64 -19.78 -1.36
N LEU A 145 8.76 -19.08 -1.49
CA LEU A 145 10.08 -19.53 -1.08
C LEU A 145 10.58 -18.63 0.05
N LEU A 146 10.83 -19.24 1.21
CA LEU A 146 11.55 -18.60 2.30
C LEU A 146 13.04 -18.62 1.98
N GLN A 147 13.63 -17.46 1.77
CA GLN A 147 15.07 -17.33 1.62
C GLN A 147 15.66 -17.06 3.02
N SER A 148 16.10 -18.11 3.71
CA SER A 148 16.88 -17.94 4.95
C SER A 148 18.26 -17.42 4.57
N CYS A 149 18.60 -16.20 5.01
CA CYS A 149 19.99 -15.78 5.04
C CYS A 149 20.68 -16.53 6.18
N GLU A 150 21.65 -17.38 5.85
CA GLU A 150 22.81 -17.60 6.73
C GLU A 150 23.76 -16.41 6.62
#